data_AF-A0A1J5H2B9-F1
#
_entry.id   AF-A0A1J5H2B9-F1
#
_cell.length_a   1.000
_cell.length_b   1.000
_cell.length_c   1.000
_cell.angle_alpha   90.00
_cell.angle_beta   90.00
_cell.angle_gamma   90.00
#
_symmetry.space_group_name_H-M   'P 1'
#
loop_
_entity.id
_entity.type
_entity.pdbx_description
1 polymer ?
#
loop_
_entity_poly.entity_id
_entity_poly.type
_entity_poly.pdbx_seq_one_letter_code
_entity_poly.pdbx_strand_id
1 'polypeptide(L)'
;MGNKILVLLGPLTLFWYGVDNLKKLGYDVVTHDMVENGSGLEQIFLLVEAENPNLVAIDGCFPLRVAAIGHALIKRGIKCLPILERRDWTIRRRKSKEGAVVESRPVIDRLCESFGDGFLAFNTRGDLCGRTGEIHDLSALEKILPPAIVGTGTAESHEETAD
;
A
#
# COMPACT_ATOMS: atom_id res chain seq x y z
N MET A 1 -6.47 11.06 -15.92
CA MET A 1 -5.66 9.83 -15.75
C MET A 1 -6.02 9.25 -14.41
N GLY A 2 -6.43 7.97 -14.35
CA GLY A 2 -6.81 7.32 -13.09
C GLY A 2 -5.61 7.20 -12.15
N ASN A 3 -5.89 7.00 -10.86
CA ASN A 3 -4.85 6.77 -9.87
C ASN A 3 -4.17 5.42 -10.13
N LYS A 4 -2.87 5.43 -10.41
CA LYS A 4 -2.08 4.23 -10.67
C LYS A 4 -1.56 3.61 -9.37
N ILE A 5 -1.79 2.32 -9.19
CA ILE A 5 -1.27 1.50 -8.08
C ILE A 5 -0.31 0.46 -8.67
N LEU A 6 0.93 0.48 -8.22
CA LEU A 6 1.91 -0.57 -8.51
C LEU A 6 1.86 -1.61 -7.39
N VAL A 7 1.60 -2.88 -7.71
CA VAL A 7 1.61 -3.99 -6.76
C VAL A 7 2.86 -4.83 -7.00
N LEU A 8 3.77 -4.81 -6.03
CA LEU A 8 4.97 -5.65 -6.00
C LEU A 8 4.59 -7.01 -5.39
N LEU A 9 4.65 -8.07 -6.20
CA LEU A 9 4.23 -9.41 -5.82
C LEU A 9 5.45 -10.25 -5.43
N GLY A 10 5.56 -10.62 -4.16
CA GLY A 10 6.59 -11.54 -3.70
C GLY A 10 6.27 -13.01 -4.00
N PRO A 11 7.21 -13.93 -3.71
CA PRO A 11 7.11 -15.35 -4.05
C PRO A 11 5.96 -16.09 -3.33
N LEU A 12 5.37 -15.48 -2.30
CA LEU A 12 4.24 -16.03 -1.54
C LEU A 12 2.93 -15.28 -1.86
N THR A 13 2.84 -14.62 -3.01
CA THR A 13 1.67 -13.79 -3.34
C THR A 13 0.37 -14.60 -3.38
N LEU A 14 -0.67 -14.04 -2.76
CA LEU A 14 -2.04 -14.54 -2.81
C LEU A 14 -3.04 -13.44 -3.20
N PHE A 15 -2.57 -12.22 -3.46
CA PHE A 15 -3.39 -11.01 -3.62
C PHE A 15 -3.98 -10.81 -5.02
N TRP A 16 -4.29 -11.88 -5.76
CA TRP A 16 -4.92 -11.73 -7.07
C TRP A 16 -6.36 -11.22 -6.98
N TYR A 17 -7.10 -11.61 -5.93
CA TYR A 17 -8.46 -11.12 -5.70
C TYR A 17 -8.52 -9.63 -5.38
N GLY A 18 -7.49 -9.09 -4.71
CA GLY A 18 -7.42 -7.67 -4.40
C GLY A 18 -7.16 -6.79 -5.63
N VAL A 19 -6.39 -7.29 -6.60
CA VAL A 19 -6.13 -6.60 -7.87
C VAL A 19 -7.43 -6.35 -8.64
N ASP A 20 -8.28 -7.37 -8.77
CA ASP A 20 -9.56 -7.23 -9.49
C ASP A 20 -10.52 -6.26 -8.80
N ASN A 21 -10.53 -6.24 -7.47
CA ASN A 21 -11.34 -5.31 -6.70
C ASN A 21 -10.86 -3.86 -6.91
N LEU A 22 -9.55 -3.62 -6.87
CA LEU A 22 -8.97 -2.29 -7.16
C LEU A 22 -9.29 -1.82 -8.59
N LYS A 23 -9.21 -2.71 -9.58
CA LYS A 23 -9.59 -2.39 -10.97
C LYS A 23 -11.07 -2.03 -11.12
N LYS A 24 -11.97 -2.78 -10.46
CA LYS A 24 -13.42 -2.47 -10.45
C LYS A 24 -13.74 -1.10 -9.88
N LEU A 25 -12.88 -0.59 -9.00
CA LEU A 25 -13.00 0.74 -8.40
C LEU A 25 -12.39 1.86 -9.26
N GLY A 26 -11.85 1.52 -10.44
CA GLY A 26 -11.30 2.50 -11.38
C GLY A 26 -9.84 2.86 -11.17
N TYR A 27 -9.11 2.13 -10.33
CA TYR A 27 -7.65 2.28 -10.22
C TYR A 27 -6.95 1.61 -11.40
N ASP A 28 -5.89 2.25 -11.90
CA ASP A 28 -4.98 1.63 -12.86
C ASP A 28 -3.98 0.75 -12.09
N VAL A 29 -4.15 -0.57 -12.13
CA VAL A 29 -3.36 -1.49 -11.31
C VAL A 29 -2.34 -2.21 -12.17
N VAL A 30 -1.06 -1.93 -11.91
CA VAL A 30 0.10 -2.59 -12.51
C VAL A 30 0.66 -3.59 -11.50
N THR A 31 0.90 -4.82 -11.91
CA THR A 31 1.50 -5.85 -11.05
C THR A 31 2.91 -6.18 -11.54
N HIS A 32 3.86 -6.29 -10.63
CA HIS A 32 5.23 -6.70 -10.95
C HIS A 32 5.69 -7.82 -10.01
N ASP A 33 6.13 -8.93 -10.61
CA ASP A 33 6.61 -10.09 -9.86
C ASP A 33 8.05 -9.90 -9.40
N MET A 34 8.26 -10.07 -8.11
CA MET A 34 9.53 -9.98 -7.40
C MET A 34 10.10 -11.39 -7.20
N VAL A 35 9.92 -12.28 -8.19
CA VAL A 35 9.95 -13.78 -8.17
C VAL A 35 10.99 -14.43 -7.27
N GLU A 36 12.10 -13.78 -6.96
CA GLU A 36 13.05 -14.28 -5.99
C GLU A 36 13.50 -13.13 -5.09
N ASN A 37 14.16 -13.41 -3.98
CA ASN A 37 14.71 -12.39 -3.08
C ASN A 37 15.76 -11.44 -3.71
N GLY A 38 15.83 -11.35 -5.05
CA GLY A 38 16.86 -10.72 -5.85
C GLY A 38 16.53 -9.38 -6.49
N SER A 39 15.28 -8.93 -6.60
CA SER A 39 15.07 -7.52 -6.99
C SER A 39 15.51 -6.62 -5.84
N GLY A 40 16.73 -6.09 -5.98
CA GLY A 40 17.31 -5.14 -5.05
C GLY A 40 16.50 -3.84 -5.04
N LEU A 41 16.71 -3.04 -4.00
CA LEU A 41 16.02 -1.75 -3.86
C LEU A 41 16.19 -0.86 -5.10
N GLU A 42 17.35 -0.92 -5.76
CA GLU A 42 17.62 -0.16 -6.98
C GLU A 42 16.68 -0.53 -8.15
N GLN A 43 16.44 -1.82 -8.38
CA GLN A 43 15.50 -2.26 -9.41
C GLN A 43 14.06 -1.85 -9.08
N ILE A 44 13.69 -1.89 -7.79
CA ILE A 44 12.39 -1.39 -7.33
C ILE A 44 12.26 0.11 -7.64
N PHE A 45 13.31 0.91 -7.42
CA PHE A 45 13.25 2.35 -7.71
C PHE A 45 13.14 2.62 -9.21
N LEU A 46 13.92 1.93 -10.04
CA LEU A 46 13.80 2.06 -11.50
C LEU A 46 12.39 1.72 -11.99
N LEU A 47 11.79 0.66 -11.43
CA LEU A 47 10.42 0.29 -11.75
C LEU A 47 9.42 1.35 -11.29
N VAL A 48 9.56 1.87 -10.08
CA VAL A 48 8.68 2.93 -9.55
C VAL A 48 8.82 4.21 -10.37
N GLU A 49 10.03 4.56 -10.81
CA GLU A 49 10.26 5.72 -11.69
C GLU A 49 9.64 5.50 -13.07
N ALA A 50 9.80 4.33 -13.66
CA ALA A 50 9.25 3.99 -14.97
C ALA A 50 7.71 3.95 -14.97
N GLU A 51 7.13 3.35 -13.93
CA GLU A 51 5.67 3.25 -13.81
C GLU A 51 5.03 4.54 -13.31
N ASN A 52 5.77 5.34 -12.53
CA ASN A 52 5.29 6.55 -11.86
C ASN A 52 3.95 6.34 -11.13
N PRO A 53 3.86 5.37 -10.20
CA PRO A 53 2.63 5.06 -9.50
C PRO A 53 2.31 6.11 -8.44
N ASN A 54 1.02 6.30 -8.15
CA ASN A 54 0.59 7.13 -7.03
C ASN A 54 0.68 6.39 -5.69
N LEU A 55 0.69 5.05 -5.72
CA LEU A 55 0.78 4.17 -4.56
C LEU A 55 1.48 2.87 -4.92
N VAL A 56 2.35 2.38 -4.03
CA VAL A 56 2.97 1.05 -4.13
C VAL A 56 2.39 0.10 -3.08
N ALA A 57 1.75 -0.98 -3.49
CA ALA A 57 1.35 -2.07 -2.62
C ALA A 57 2.41 -3.19 -2.64
N ILE A 58 2.70 -3.82 -1.51
CA ILE A 58 3.72 -4.89 -1.41
C ILE A 58 3.07 -6.16 -0.86
N ASP A 59 2.98 -7.20 -1.67
CA ASP A 59 2.42 -8.51 -1.32
C ASP A 59 3.49 -9.61 -1.28
N GLY A 60 3.19 -10.72 -0.60
CA GLY A 60 3.92 -11.97 -0.74
C GLY A 60 5.40 -11.95 -0.30
N CYS A 61 5.83 -10.88 0.37
CA CYS A 61 7.18 -10.70 0.89
C CYS A 61 7.23 -10.96 2.41
N PHE A 62 8.37 -11.46 2.91
CA PHE A 62 8.57 -11.58 4.35
C PHE A 62 8.46 -10.21 5.05
N PRO A 63 7.89 -10.14 6.28
CA PRO A 63 7.66 -8.88 6.97
C PRO A 63 8.85 -7.91 7.04
N LEU A 64 10.07 -8.44 7.26
CA LEU A 64 11.29 -7.64 7.28
C LEU A 64 11.63 -7.00 5.92
N ARG A 65 11.36 -7.73 4.83
CA ARG A 65 11.58 -7.21 3.46
C ARG A 65 10.55 -6.14 3.13
N VAL A 66 9.28 -6.37 3.51
CA VAL A 66 8.20 -5.37 3.35
C VAL A 66 8.55 -4.07 4.09
N ALA A 67 8.99 -4.18 5.36
CA ALA A 67 9.44 -3.04 6.15
C ALA A 67 10.61 -2.28 5.49
N ALA A 68 11.64 -3.01 5.03
CA ALA A 68 12.81 -2.41 4.38
C ALA A 68 12.47 -1.69 3.07
N ILE A 69 11.65 -2.30 2.21
CA ILE A 69 11.18 -1.69 0.96
C ILE A 69 10.30 -0.48 1.27
N GLY A 70 9.33 -0.63 2.17
CA GLY A 70 8.41 0.43 2.57
C GLY A 70 9.14 1.67 3.08
N HIS A 71 10.08 1.49 4.01
CA HIS A 71 10.92 2.57 4.53
C HIS A 71 11.71 3.29 3.43
N ALA A 72 12.27 2.53 2.49
CA ALA A 72 13.10 3.10 1.42
C ALA A 72 12.28 3.87 0.38
N LEU A 73 11.03 3.47 0.14
CA LEU A 73 10.06 4.18 -0.70
C LEU A 73 9.55 5.45 0.00
N ILE A 74 9.17 5.36 1.28
CA ILE A 74 8.67 6.50 2.07
C ILE A 74 9.72 7.60 2.18
N LYS A 75 10.99 7.24 2.40
CA LYS A 75 12.11 8.20 2.40
C LYS A 75 12.26 8.99 1.10
N ARG A 76 11.72 8.48 -0.01
CA ARG A 76 11.70 9.14 -1.32
C ARG A 76 10.38 9.84 -1.61
N GLY A 77 9.47 9.93 -0.64
CA GLY A 77 8.15 10.54 -0.80
C GLY A 77 7.14 9.65 -1.54
N ILE A 78 7.46 8.38 -1.77
CA ILE A 78 6.56 7.43 -2.45
C ILE A 78 5.64 6.82 -1.41
N LYS A 79 4.32 6.93 -1.64
CA LYS A 79 3.30 6.29 -0.79
C LYS A 79 3.36 4.78 -0.99
N CYS A 80 3.34 4.03 0.10
CA CYS A 80 3.31 2.58 0.05
C CYS A 80 2.45 1.97 1.15
N LEU A 81 1.89 0.79 0.89
CA LEU A 81 1.11 -0.01 1.85
C LEU A 81 1.50 -1.49 1.79
N PRO A 82 1.60 -2.18 2.92
CA PRO A 82 1.79 -3.62 2.94
C PRO A 82 0.47 -4.35 2.67
N ILE A 83 0.56 -5.54 2.09
CA ILE A 83 -0.53 -6.50 1.99
C ILE A 83 -0.27 -7.58 3.03
N LEU A 84 -1.24 -7.77 3.94
CA LEU A 84 -1.11 -8.59 5.14
C LEU A 84 -2.09 -9.76 5.13
N GLU A 85 -1.62 -10.91 5.55
CA GLU A 85 -2.45 -12.06 5.80
C GLU A 85 -3.02 -12.03 7.22
N ARG A 86 -4.08 -12.81 7.46
CA ARG A 86 -4.68 -12.94 8.80
C ARG A 86 -3.65 -13.35 9.87
N ARG A 87 -2.65 -14.16 9.51
CA ARG A 87 -1.57 -14.58 10.43
C ARG A 87 -0.65 -13.43 10.85
N ASP A 88 -0.54 -12.37 10.07
CA ASP A 88 0.30 -11.22 10.40
C ASP A 88 -0.28 -10.40 11.56
N TRP A 89 -1.59 -10.51 11.78
CA TRP A 89 -2.32 -9.90 12.90
C TRP A 89 -2.20 -10.70 14.22
N THR A 90 -1.38 -11.74 14.26
CA THR A 90 -1.25 -12.61 15.44
C THR A 90 -0.81 -11.81 16.68
N ILE A 91 -1.66 -11.82 17.71
CA ILE A 91 -1.40 -11.20 19.01
C ILE A 91 -0.63 -12.19 19.89
N ARG A 92 0.51 -11.77 20.41
CA ARG A 92 1.26 -12.49 21.44
C ARG A 92 1.07 -11.81 22.78
N ARG A 93 0.64 -12.58 23.78
CA ARG A 93 0.45 -12.13 25.16
C ARG A 93 1.56 -12.68 26.03
N ARG A 94 2.22 -11.82 26.81
CA ARG A 94 3.23 -12.23 27.79
C ARG A 94 2.99 -11.50 29.11
N LYS A 95 3.08 -12.21 30.24
CA LYS A 95 3.13 -11.55 31.56
C LYS A 95 4.49 -10.86 31.73
N SER A 96 4.49 -9.57 32.03
CA SER A 96 5.67 -8.81 32.43
C SER A 96 6.13 -9.26 33.82
N LYS A 97 7.33 -8.84 34.21
CA LYS A 97 7.86 -9.10 35.55
C LYS A 97 7.04 -8.42 36.64
N GLU A 98 6.36 -7.31 36.33
CA GLU A 98 5.43 -6.62 37.25
C GLU A 98 4.01 -7.24 37.26
N GLY A 99 3.78 -8.33 36.53
CA GLY A 99 2.49 -9.03 36.48
C GLY A 99 1.48 -8.49 35.46
N ALA A 100 1.79 -7.39 34.77
CA ALA A 100 0.96 -6.86 33.69
C ALA A 100 0.99 -7.79 32.46
N VAL A 101 -0.12 -7.94 31.75
CA VAL A 101 -0.13 -8.65 30.47
C VAL A 101 0.25 -7.65 29.37
N VAL A 102 1.36 -7.91 28.69
CA VAL A 102 1.81 -7.16 27.52
C VAL A 102 1.33 -7.89 26.28
N GLU A 103 0.59 -7.17 25.43
CA GLU A 103 0.22 -7.63 24.09
C GLU A 103 1.20 -7.06 23.07
N SER A 104 1.63 -7.90 22.12
CA SER A 104 2.48 -7.48 21.00
C SER A 104 1.95 -8.11 19.70
N ARG A 105 2.16 -7.41 18.58
CA ARG A 105 1.86 -7.90 17.23
C ARG A 105 3.15 -7.81 16.42
N PRO A 106 4.07 -8.78 16.53
CA PRO A 106 5.46 -8.60 16.08
C PRO A 106 5.62 -8.16 14.62
N VAL A 107 4.72 -8.58 13.74
CA VAL A 107 4.72 -8.15 12.33
C VAL A 107 4.23 -6.71 12.21
N ILE A 108 3.07 -6.40 12.79
CA ILE A 108 2.47 -5.07 12.77
C ILE A 108 3.38 -4.03 13.44
N ASP A 109 3.96 -4.37 14.58
CA ASP A 109 4.84 -3.48 15.35
C ASP A 109 6.05 -3.07 14.50
N ARG A 110 6.67 -4.01 13.76
CA ARG A 110 7.75 -3.73 12.80
C ARG A 110 7.31 -2.88 11.62
N LEU A 111 6.09 -3.07 11.15
CA LEU A 111 5.53 -2.25 10.06
C LEU A 111 5.23 -0.83 10.56
N CYS A 112 4.76 -0.66 11.81
CA CYS A 112 4.60 0.67 12.40
C CYS A 112 5.91 1.46 12.44
N GLU A 113 7.05 0.81 12.70
CA GLU A 113 8.37 1.47 12.64
C GLU A 113 8.70 2.01 11.23
N SER A 114 8.17 1.39 10.17
CA SER A 114 8.49 1.76 8.78
C SER A 114 7.44 2.67 8.14
N PHE A 115 6.17 2.47 8.45
CA PHE A 115 5.02 3.16 7.86
C PHE A 115 4.38 4.18 8.81
N GLY A 116 4.77 4.20 10.09
CA GLY A 116 4.19 5.02 11.14
C GLY A 116 3.06 4.33 11.92
N ASP A 117 2.63 4.98 13.00
CA ASP A 117 1.69 4.41 13.99
C ASP A 117 0.24 4.24 13.49
N GLY A 118 -0.08 4.70 12.28
CA GLY A 118 -1.43 4.72 11.71
C GLY A 118 -1.52 4.16 10.29
N PHE A 119 -0.64 3.24 9.90
CA PHE A 119 -0.64 2.70 8.54
C PHE A 119 -1.93 1.91 8.23
N LEU A 120 -2.39 2.02 6.99
CA LEU A 120 -3.40 1.15 6.41
C LEU A 120 -2.70 0.01 5.66
N ALA A 121 -3.33 -1.15 5.59
CA ALA A 121 -2.85 -2.31 4.86
C ALA A 121 -3.98 -2.91 4.06
N PHE A 122 -3.68 -3.64 2.98
CA PHE A 122 -4.68 -4.53 2.40
C PHE A 122 -4.62 -5.89 3.07
N ASN A 123 -5.75 -6.54 3.27
CA ASN A 123 -5.75 -7.98 3.54
C ASN A 123 -5.71 -8.78 2.23
N THR A 124 -5.52 -10.10 2.29
CA THR A 124 -5.47 -10.94 1.06
C THR A 124 -6.74 -10.92 0.19
N ARG A 125 -7.86 -10.43 0.71
CA ARG A 125 -9.11 -10.28 -0.05
C ARG A 125 -9.22 -8.93 -0.79
N GLY A 126 -8.26 -8.03 -0.58
CA GLY A 126 -8.34 -6.67 -1.09
C GLY A 126 -9.07 -5.69 -0.19
N ASP A 127 -9.49 -6.09 1.02
CA ASP A 127 -10.11 -5.16 1.95
C ASP A 127 -9.03 -4.29 2.60
N LEU A 128 -9.33 -3.01 2.78
CA LEU A 128 -8.47 -2.10 3.52
C LEU A 128 -8.63 -2.38 5.02
N CYS A 129 -7.53 -2.54 5.73
CA CYS A 129 -7.47 -2.82 7.15
C CYS A 129 -6.60 -1.80 7.87
N GLY A 130 -7.01 -1.40 9.06
CA GLY A 130 -6.19 -0.57 9.95
C GLY A 130 -5.30 -1.42 10.85
N ARG A 131 -4.52 -0.76 11.71
CA ARG A 131 -3.54 -1.38 12.62
C ARG A 131 -4.11 -2.40 13.61
N THR A 132 -5.43 -2.52 13.76
CA THR A 132 -6.01 -3.56 14.63
C THR A 132 -6.63 -4.72 13.84
N GLY A 133 -6.49 -4.69 12.50
CA GLY A 133 -7.12 -5.64 11.58
C GLY A 133 -8.60 -5.33 11.32
N GLU A 134 -9.09 -4.19 11.82
CA GLU A 134 -10.42 -3.69 11.53
C GLU A 134 -10.52 -3.31 10.06
N ILE A 135 -11.59 -3.76 9.40
CA ILE A 135 -11.85 -3.44 8.00
C ILE A 135 -12.38 -2.01 7.92
N HIS A 136 -11.74 -1.20 7.11
CA HIS A 136 -12.19 0.13 6.76
C HIS A 136 -12.88 0.10 5.41
N ASP A 137 -13.80 1.05 5.21
CA ASP A 137 -14.29 1.34 3.87
C ASP A 137 -13.14 1.87 2.99
N LEU A 138 -13.22 1.57 1.71
CA LEU A 138 -12.26 2.00 0.69
C LEU A 138 -12.24 3.52 0.54
N SER A 139 -13.26 4.25 1.01
CA SER A 139 -13.20 5.71 1.17
C SER A 139 -12.03 6.17 2.06
N ALA A 140 -11.54 5.33 2.98
CA ALA A 140 -10.31 5.65 3.72
C ALA A 140 -9.05 5.64 2.83
N LEU A 141 -9.07 4.93 1.69
CA LEU A 141 -8.02 5.01 0.68
C LEU A 141 -7.98 6.39 0.04
N GLU A 142 -9.11 7.11 -0.07
CA GLU A 142 -9.16 8.47 -0.64
C GLU A 142 -8.34 9.49 0.15
N LYS A 143 -8.14 9.26 1.46
CA LYS A 143 -7.24 10.09 2.29
C LYS A 143 -5.77 9.91 1.91
N ILE A 144 -5.42 8.74 1.37
CA ILE A 144 -4.07 8.38 0.97
C ILE A 144 -3.88 8.65 -0.53
N LEU A 145 -4.89 8.34 -1.32
CA LEU A 145 -4.91 8.37 -2.77
C LEU A 145 -6.28 8.91 -3.23
N PRO A 146 -6.49 10.24 -3.18
CA PRO A 146 -7.76 10.85 -3.54
C PRO A 146 -8.10 10.51 -4.98
N PRO A 147 -9.36 10.15 -5.32
CA PRO A 147 -9.76 9.80 -6.68
C PRO A 147 -9.25 10.87 -7.66
N ALA A 148 -8.69 10.44 -8.79
CA ALA A 148 -8.26 11.37 -9.80
C ALA A 148 -9.46 12.25 -10.18
N ILE A 149 -9.39 13.55 -9.87
CA ILE A 149 -10.40 14.51 -10.27
C ILE A 149 -10.40 14.47 -11.80
N VAL A 150 -11.44 13.89 -12.39
CA VAL A 150 -11.73 14.10 -13.80
C VAL A 150 -12.05 15.57 -13.91
N GLY A 151 -11.10 16.35 -14.42
CA GLY A 151 -11.32 17.77 -14.67
C GLY A 151 -12.60 17.92 -15.46
N THR A 152 -13.63 18.48 -14.84
CA THR A 152 -14.68 19.16 -15.60
C THR A 152 -13.94 20.28 -16.33
N GLY A 153 -13.68 20.07 -17.62
CA GLY A 153 -13.06 21.09 -18.45
C GLY A 153 -13.83 22.38 -18.27
N THR A 154 -13.20 23.37 -17.63
CA THR A 154 -13.59 24.75 -17.81
C THR A 154 -13.34 25.03 -19.27
N ALA A 155 -14.43 25.08 -20.05
CA ALA A 155 -14.41 25.57 -21.41
C ALA A 155 -13.69 26.93 -21.39
N GLU A 156 -12.59 27.02 -22.11
CA GLU A 156 -11.96 28.29 -22.45
C GLU A 156 -12.99 29.11 -23.23
N SER A 157 -13.60 30.10 -22.57
CA SER A 157 -14.22 31.20 -23.30
C SER A 157 -13.08 32.11 -23.76
N HIS A 158 -12.56 31.82 -24.95
CA HIS A 158 -11.86 32.81 -25.75
C HIS A 158 -12.85 33.94 -26.05
N GLU A 159 -12.71 35.08 -25.37
CA GLU A 159 -13.24 36.34 -25.89
C GLU A 159 -12.40 36.71 -27.12
N GLU A 160 -12.94 36.37 -28.28
CA GLU A 160 -12.56 36.92 -29.56
C GLU A 160 -12.91 38.41 -29.55
N THR A 161 -11.93 39.26 -29.27
CA THR A 161 -12.04 40.69 -29.56
C THR A 161 -12.08 40.86 -31.07
N ALA A 162 -13.27 41.11 -31.59
CA ALA A 162 -13.47 41.62 -32.94
C ALA A 162 -12.93 43.06 -33.05
N ASP A 163 -12.37 43.36 -34.24
CA ASP A 163 -11.73 44.61 -34.68
C ASP A 163 -12.39 45.92 -34.23
#